data_AF-M3FND4-F1
#
_entry.id   AF-M3FND4-F1
#
_cell.length_a   1.000
_cell.length_b   1.000
_cell.length_c   1.000
_cell.angle_alpha   90.00
_cell.angle_beta   90.00
_cell.angle_gamma   90.00
#
_symmetry.space_group_name_H-M   'P 1'
#
loop_
_entity.id
_entity.type
_entity.pdbx_description
1 polymer ?
#
loop_
_entity_poly.entity_id
_entity_poly.type
_entity_poly.pdbx_seq_one_letter_code
_entity_poly.pdbx_strand_id
1 'polypeptide(L)'
;MGDAYWKDALRKIPDLPVKGRLVYWYLRFLKQNGRTEELNSWLKSYYRYIPGSYYTRVIREEFQEEISSFPLPSNPTWNKDNLFEYLSLTAGIPELSEKILGKDLDFATQAAAFKLNMRIDGAHSKIRENATLQSAKEYLEVGEMAYALSLVQKYKVQQGIGENEKEEILAALGEQTGTPYLTVFYTRSLMKKEKLSDDVILLPSKLAARIYPRPHRGLVASVSQNIGIEEDIVYAIMRQESFFKENATSISNARGLMQIMGPTGKEIAKRMNLDSYSLFDPEVSIEMGARFLRYLVASNGNNLQWASIAYNGGPGNLRKWKRNHYRGDFNHFLEELPVKEPRDYCRIVSSNYYNYQNLRRYKNL
;
A
#
# COMPACT_ATOMS: atom_id res chain seq x y z
N MET A 1 -15.86 19.98 -19.10
CA MET A 1 -14.51 20.58 -18.98
C MET A 1 -13.82 20.48 -20.33
N GLY A 2 -13.12 21.50 -20.80
CA GLY A 2 -12.45 21.51 -22.11
C GLY A 2 -11.02 20.94 -22.09
N ASP A 3 -10.46 20.68 -23.27
CA ASP A 3 -9.12 20.12 -23.51
C ASP A 3 -7.99 20.91 -22.80
N ALA A 4 -8.09 22.24 -22.80
CA ALA A 4 -7.13 23.14 -22.15
C ALA A 4 -7.05 22.94 -20.63
N TYR A 5 -8.17 22.61 -19.97
CA TYR A 5 -8.19 22.34 -18.53
C TYR A 5 -7.36 21.11 -18.19
N TRP A 6 -7.53 20.01 -18.93
CA TRP A 6 -6.82 18.76 -18.65
C TRP A 6 -5.32 18.87 -18.88
N LYS A 7 -4.91 19.51 -19.97
CA LYS A 7 -3.49 19.74 -20.29
C LYS A 7 -2.82 20.63 -19.24
N ASP A 8 -3.50 21.69 -18.82
CA ASP A 8 -2.99 22.58 -17.78
C ASP A 8 -2.95 21.88 -16.40
N ALA A 9 -3.97 21.09 -16.06
CA ALA A 9 -4.00 20.29 -14.84
C ALA A 9 -2.87 19.24 -14.81
N LEU A 10 -2.65 18.50 -15.90
CA LEU A 10 -1.56 17.51 -15.99
C LEU A 10 -0.18 18.15 -15.88
N ARG A 11 0.01 19.37 -16.39
CA ARG A 11 1.27 20.12 -16.31
C ARG A 11 1.54 20.71 -14.92
N LYS A 12 0.49 21.19 -14.24
CA LYS A 12 0.60 21.91 -12.96
C LYS A 12 0.60 20.99 -11.73
N ILE A 13 0.18 19.74 -11.88
CA ILE A 13 0.13 18.80 -10.76
C ILE A 13 1.53 18.21 -10.51
N PRO A 14 2.13 18.44 -9.33
CA PRO A 14 3.37 17.77 -8.96
C PRO A 14 3.19 16.25 -8.96
N ASP A 15 4.29 15.49 -9.14
CA ASP A 15 4.29 14.02 -9.07
C ASP A 15 3.85 13.55 -7.67
N LEU A 16 2.53 13.50 -7.48
CA LEU A 16 1.83 13.18 -6.25
C LEU A 16 0.88 12.01 -6.51
N PRO A 17 0.47 11.29 -5.44
CA PRO A 17 -0.50 10.19 -5.52
C PRO A 17 -1.81 10.53 -6.27
N VAL A 18 -2.17 11.81 -6.35
CA VAL A 18 -3.39 12.32 -7.01
C VAL A 18 -3.30 12.26 -8.54
N LYS A 19 -2.09 12.16 -9.11
CA LYS A 19 -1.88 12.17 -10.57
C LYS A 19 -2.54 10.98 -11.26
N GLY A 20 -2.59 9.81 -10.62
CA GLY A 20 -3.31 8.62 -11.10
C GLY A 20 -4.78 8.87 -11.40
N ARG A 21 -5.47 9.53 -10.46
CA ARG A 21 -6.88 9.88 -10.60
C ARG A 21 -7.11 10.79 -11.79
N LEU A 22 -6.28 11.83 -11.93
CA LEU A 22 -6.42 12.78 -13.03
C LEU A 22 -6.17 12.10 -14.38
N VAL A 23 -5.09 11.31 -14.49
CA VAL A 23 -4.77 10.57 -15.72
C VAL A 23 -5.93 9.67 -16.11
N TYR A 24 -6.47 8.87 -15.20
CA TYR A 24 -7.62 8.00 -15.47
C TYR A 24 -8.83 8.76 -16.03
N TRP A 25 -9.26 9.85 -15.37
CA TRP A 25 -10.39 10.64 -15.85
C TRP A 25 -10.10 11.35 -17.17
N TYR A 26 -8.85 11.72 -17.43
CA TYR A 26 -8.43 12.24 -18.72
C TYR A 26 -8.58 11.20 -19.83
N LEU A 27 -8.16 9.94 -19.61
CA LEU A 27 -8.34 8.88 -20.60
C LEU A 27 -9.82 8.65 -20.93
N ARG A 28 -10.68 8.67 -19.92
CA ARG A 28 -12.14 8.60 -20.13
C ARG A 28 -12.65 9.76 -20.96
N PHE A 29 -12.19 10.98 -20.66
CA PHE A 29 -12.53 12.16 -21.45
C PHE A 29 -12.08 12.00 -22.92
N LEU A 30 -10.85 11.55 -23.17
CA LEU A 30 -10.34 11.32 -24.53
C LEU A 30 -11.18 10.27 -25.27
N LYS A 31 -11.50 9.14 -24.64
CA LYS A 31 -12.36 8.08 -25.20
C LYS A 31 -13.74 8.60 -25.55
N GLN A 32 -14.39 9.30 -24.63
CA GLN A 32 -15.75 9.84 -24.84
C GLN A 32 -15.81 10.89 -25.96
N ASN A 33 -14.71 11.60 -26.21
CA ASN A 33 -14.63 12.64 -27.24
C ASN A 33 -13.97 12.16 -28.55
N GLY A 34 -13.79 10.85 -28.73
CA GLY A 34 -13.23 10.28 -29.97
C GLY A 34 -11.78 10.69 -30.26
N ARG A 35 -11.01 11.06 -29.22
CA ARG A 35 -9.62 11.51 -29.35
C ARG A 35 -8.65 10.33 -29.39
N THR A 36 -8.85 9.42 -30.34
CA THR A 36 -8.22 8.09 -30.39
C THR A 36 -6.70 8.14 -30.44
N GLU A 37 -6.09 9.01 -31.25
CA GLU A 37 -4.62 9.09 -31.35
C GLU A 37 -3.97 9.48 -30.01
N GLU A 38 -4.55 10.48 -29.33
CA GLU A 38 -4.06 10.94 -28.04
C GLU A 38 -4.32 9.91 -26.94
N LEU A 39 -5.49 9.27 -26.94
CA LEU A 39 -5.79 8.16 -26.04
C LEU A 39 -4.76 7.04 -26.17
N ASN A 40 -4.49 6.59 -27.40
CA ASN A 40 -3.54 5.51 -27.68
C ASN A 40 -2.13 5.86 -27.23
N SER A 41 -1.70 7.11 -27.43
CA SER A 41 -0.40 7.61 -26.96
C SER A 41 -0.28 7.54 -25.43
N TRP A 42 -1.33 7.94 -24.71
CA TRP A 42 -1.36 7.85 -23.26
C TRP A 42 -1.45 6.41 -22.75
N LEU A 43 -2.25 5.55 -23.37
CA LEU A 43 -2.38 4.14 -22.96
C LEU A 43 -1.05 3.37 -23.03
N LYS A 44 -0.12 3.80 -23.90
CA LYS A 44 1.23 3.25 -24.00
C LYS A 44 2.25 3.84 -23.02
N SER A 45 1.91 4.90 -22.29
CA SER A 45 2.89 5.66 -21.50
C SER A 45 2.45 6.02 -20.08
N TYR A 46 1.17 5.83 -19.73
CA TYR A 46 0.62 6.31 -18.45
C TYR A 46 1.39 5.79 -17.24
N TYR A 47 1.91 4.57 -17.27
CA TYR A 47 2.59 3.94 -16.12
C TYR A 47 3.83 4.74 -15.69
N ARG A 48 4.50 5.42 -16.63
CA ARG A 48 5.63 6.32 -16.34
C ARG A 48 5.26 7.43 -15.37
N TYR A 49 4.04 7.92 -15.46
CA TYR A 49 3.59 9.09 -14.71
C TYR A 49 2.94 8.72 -13.38
N ILE A 50 2.43 7.50 -13.24
CA ILE A 50 1.63 7.09 -12.09
C ILE A 50 2.05 5.72 -11.53
N PRO A 51 3.35 5.39 -11.43
CA PRO A 51 3.79 4.09 -10.93
C PRO A 51 3.27 3.86 -9.50
N GLY A 52 2.81 2.65 -9.20
CA GLY A 52 2.24 2.28 -7.90
C GLY A 52 0.85 2.87 -7.58
N SER A 53 0.25 3.62 -8.51
CA SER A 53 -1.10 4.16 -8.32
C SER A 53 -2.16 3.06 -8.40
N TYR A 54 -3.22 3.17 -7.59
CA TYR A 54 -4.46 2.39 -7.74
C TYR A 54 -4.96 2.36 -9.19
N TYR A 55 -4.81 3.49 -9.90
CA TYR A 55 -5.34 3.65 -11.24
C TYR A 55 -4.56 2.88 -12.32
N THR A 56 -3.38 2.31 -12.04
CA THR A 56 -2.66 1.53 -13.06
C THR A 56 -3.47 0.30 -13.48
N ARG A 57 -3.94 -0.51 -12.52
CA ARG A 57 -4.79 -1.67 -12.81
C ARG A 57 -6.17 -1.25 -13.32
N VAL A 58 -6.76 -0.18 -12.77
CA VAL A 58 -8.07 0.31 -13.23
C VAL A 58 -8.04 0.75 -14.69
N ILE A 59 -7.01 1.49 -15.12
CA ILE A 59 -6.84 1.87 -16.52
C ILE A 59 -6.69 0.61 -17.37
N ARG A 60 -5.89 -0.36 -16.94
CA ARG A 60 -5.69 -1.59 -17.72
C ARG A 60 -6.97 -2.41 -17.88
N GLU A 61 -7.80 -2.51 -16.84
CA GLU A 61 -9.06 -3.25 -16.88
C GLU A 61 -10.10 -2.53 -17.76
N GLU A 62 -10.25 -1.22 -17.61
CA GLU A 62 -11.28 -0.48 -18.34
C GLU A 62 -10.96 -0.26 -19.82
N PHE A 63 -9.69 -0.05 -20.16
CA PHE A 63 -9.24 0.18 -21.54
C PHE A 63 -8.67 -1.10 -22.16
N GLN A 64 -9.11 -2.28 -21.70
CA GLN A 64 -8.62 -3.56 -22.18
C GLN A 64 -8.82 -3.72 -23.70
N GLU A 65 -9.95 -3.29 -24.24
CA GLU A 65 -10.26 -3.40 -25.67
C GLU A 65 -9.23 -2.62 -26.52
N GLU A 66 -8.93 -1.38 -26.12
CA GLU A 66 -7.91 -0.57 -26.79
C GLU A 66 -6.51 -1.15 -26.59
N ILE A 67 -6.16 -1.52 -25.36
CA ILE A 67 -4.83 -2.01 -25.00
C ILE A 67 -4.50 -3.32 -25.72
N SER A 68 -5.47 -4.23 -25.84
CA SER A 68 -5.31 -5.52 -26.52
C SER A 68 -4.99 -5.39 -28.02
N SER A 69 -5.21 -4.22 -28.63
CA SER A 69 -4.82 -3.96 -30.03
C SER A 69 -3.34 -3.65 -30.20
N PHE A 70 -2.62 -3.30 -29.12
CA PHE A 70 -1.21 -2.92 -29.20
C PHE A 70 -0.29 -4.13 -29.06
N PRO A 71 0.74 -4.26 -29.92
CA PRO A 71 1.75 -5.28 -29.71
C PRO A 71 2.53 -4.98 -28.43
N LEU A 72 2.72 -5.99 -27.58
CA LEU A 72 3.60 -5.85 -26.42
C LEU A 72 5.06 -5.72 -26.87
N PRO A 73 5.88 -4.86 -26.22
CA PRO A 73 7.31 -4.83 -26.43
C PRO A 73 7.94 -6.24 -26.39
N SER A 74 8.75 -6.55 -27.41
CA SER A 74 9.38 -7.86 -27.54
C SER A 74 10.37 -8.11 -26.40
N ASN A 75 11.22 -7.10 -26.12
CA ASN A 75 12.21 -7.10 -25.05
C ASN A 75 11.93 -5.96 -24.05
N PRO A 76 11.07 -6.18 -23.04
CA PRO A 76 10.67 -5.16 -22.08
C PRO A 76 11.78 -4.75 -21.11
N THR A 77 12.85 -5.55 -20.94
CA THR A 77 13.97 -5.23 -20.03
C THR A 77 15.14 -4.54 -20.72
N TRP A 78 15.04 -4.25 -22.02
CA TRP A 78 16.14 -3.66 -22.79
C TRP A 78 16.50 -2.24 -22.32
N ASN A 79 15.49 -1.42 -22.06
CA ASN A 79 15.66 -0.05 -21.58
C ASN A 79 14.41 0.39 -20.81
N LYS A 80 14.52 1.58 -20.20
CA LYS A 80 13.45 2.16 -19.39
C LYS A 80 12.17 2.36 -20.20
N ASP A 81 12.26 2.88 -21.42
CA ASP A 81 11.08 3.18 -22.24
C ASP A 81 10.27 1.93 -22.58
N ASN A 82 10.94 0.86 -23.02
CA ASN A 82 10.32 -0.44 -23.28
C ASN A 82 9.64 -1.01 -22.03
N LEU A 83 10.27 -0.89 -20.86
CA LEU A 83 9.70 -1.38 -19.61
C LEU A 83 8.42 -0.60 -19.25
N PHE A 84 8.45 0.73 -19.33
CA PHE A 84 7.29 1.55 -18.99
C PHE A 84 6.14 1.40 -19.99
N GLU A 85 6.43 1.19 -21.28
CA GLU A 85 5.40 0.81 -22.26
C GLU A 85 4.80 -0.55 -21.91
N TYR A 86 5.64 -1.56 -21.67
CA TYR A 86 5.19 -2.89 -21.28
C TYR A 86 4.33 -2.86 -20.01
N LEU A 87 4.74 -2.11 -18.99
CA LEU A 87 3.98 -1.91 -17.76
C LEU A 87 2.69 -1.10 -17.99
N SER A 88 2.64 -0.17 -18.94
CA SER A 88 1.38 0.52 -19.28
C SER A 88 0.37 -0.45 -19.91
N LEU A 89 0.85 -1.37 -20.76
CA LEU A 89 0.00 -2.35 -21.44
C LEU A 89 -0.39 -3.55 -20.56
N THR A 90 0.33 -3.79 -19.46
CA THR A 90 0.11 -4.95 -18.58
C THR A 90 -0.26 -4.59 -17.14
N ALA A 91 -0.15 -3.31 -16.77
CA ALA A 91 -0.28 -2.77 -15.42
C ALA A 91 0.59 -3.45 -14.34
N GLY A 92 1.63 -4.18 -14.72
CA GLY A 92 2.42 -4.97 -13.78
C GLY A 92 1.59 -6.08 -13.11
N ILE A 93 0.51 -6.53 -13.76
CA ILE A 93 -0.28 -7.68 -13.31
C ILE A 93 0.53 -8.93 -13.64
N PRO A 94 0.91 -9.76 -12.66
CA PRO A 94 1.82 -10.89 -12.87
C PRO A 94 1.45 -11.79 -14.06
N GLU A 95 0.15 -12.09 -14.22
CA GLU A 95 -0.40 -12.94 -15.27
C GLU A 95 -0.30 -12.32 -16.68
N LEU A 96 -0.17 -10.99 -16.77
CA LEU A 96 0.00 -10.27 -18.04
C LEU A 96 1.45 -9.84 -18.27
N SER A 97 2.29 -9.88 -17.21
CA SER A 97 3.63 -9.31 -17.18
C SER A 97 4.74 -10.37 -17.09
N GLU A 98 4.50 -11.59 -17.59
CA GLU A 98 5.39 -12.75 -17.43
C GLU A 98 6.85 -12.49 -17.83
N LYS A 99 7.08 -11.66 -18.86
CA LYS A 99 8.43 -11.40 -19.40
C LYS A 99 9.39 -10.70 -18.41
N ILE A 100 8.86 -10.08 -17.37
CA ILE A 100 9.64 -9.33 -16.38
C ILE A 100 9.60 -9.98 -14.99
N LEU A 101 8.89 -11.10 -14.81
CA LEU A 101 8.85 -11.82 -13.54
C LEU A 101 10.23 -12.38 -13.19
N GLY A 102 10.67 -12.13 -11.96
CA GLY A 102 11.98 -12.55 -11.45
C GLY A 102 13.19 -11.93 -12.16
N LYS A 103 12.98 -10.93 -13.02
CA LYS A 103 14.07 -10.20 -13.68
C LYS A 103 14.59 -9.09 -12.78
N ASP A 104 15.86 -8.78 -12.95
CA ASP A 104 16.44 -7.56 -12.37
C ASP A 104 15.96 -6.34 -13.17
N LEU A 105 15.31 -5.41 -12.46
CA LEU A 105 14.75 -4.18 -13.02
C LEU A 105 15.45 -2.94 -12.46
N ASP A 106 16.63 -3.10 -11.85
CA ASP A 106 17.37 -2.03 -11.19
C ASP A 106 17.74 -0.89 -12.14
N PHE A 107 17.87 -1.16 -13.45
CA PHE A 107 18.08 -0.14 -14.48
C PHE A 107 16.92 0.89 -14.58
N ALA A 108 15.72 0.52 -14.14
CA ALA A 108 14.54 1.39 -14.14
C ALA A 108 14.26 2.02 -12.77
N THR A 109 14.86 1.49 -11.71
CA THR A 109 14.74 1.97 -10.33
C THR A 109 15.40 3.34 -10.17
N GLN A 110 14.80 4.20 -9.34
CA GLN A 110 15.35 5.53 -9.06
C GLN A 110 16.63 5.43 -8.21
N ALA A 111 17.71 6.11 -8.61
CA ALA A 111 18.97 6.12 -7.86
C ALA A 111 18.80 6.54 -6.38
N ALA A 112 17.86 7.44 -6.09
CA ALA A 112 17.53 7.85 -4.73
C ALA A 112 16.99 6.70 -3.86
N ALA A 113 16.32 5.70 -4.45
CA ALA A 113 15.83 4.52 -3.72
C ALA A 113 16.98 3.63 -3.23
N PHE A 114 18.01 3.39 -4.07
CA PHE A 114 19.21 2.66 -3.64
C PHE A 114 19.97 3.42 -2.56
N LYS A 115 20.16 4.74 -2.74
CA LYS A 115 20.82 5.58 -1.74
C LYS A 115 20.08 5.54 -0.41
N LEU A 116 18.75 5.67 -0.41
CA LEU A 116 17.95 5.55 0.81
C LEU A 116 18.14 4.18 1.47
N ASN A 117 18.08 3.10 0.68
CA ASN A 117 18.29 1.75 1.20
C ASN A 117 19.66 1.59 1.87
N MET A 118 20.72 2.13 1.26
CA MET A 118 22.08 2.13 1.80
C MET A 118 22.21 2.96 3.09
N ARG A 119 21.52 4.10 3.20
CA ARG A 119 21.57 4.93 4.41
C ARG A 119 20.92 4.24 5.60
N ILE A 120 19.76 3.60 5.40
CA ILE A 120 19.11 2.79 6.45
C ILE A 120 20.01 1.61 6.83
N ASP A 121 20.65 0.94 5.87
CA ASP A 121 21.62 -0.13 6.15
C ASP A 121 22.82 0.39 6.95
N GLY A 122 23.35 1.55 6.61
CA GLY A 122 24.45 2.19 7.34
C GLY A 122 24.09 2.53 8.80
N ALA A 123 22.82 2.81 9.09
CA ALA A 123 22.36 3.05 10.45
C ALA A 123 22.48 1.80 11.35
N HIS A 124 22.53 0.59 10.80
CA HIS A 124 22.74 -0.65 11.57
C HIS A 124 24.09 -0.64 12.30
N SER A 125 25.16 -0.16 11.65
CA SER A 125 26.48 -0.03 12.26
C SER A 125 26.50 1.04 13.35
N LYS A 126 25.83 2.17 13.13
CA LYS A 126 25.71 3.25 14.14
C LYS A 126 25.02 2.76 15.41
N ILE A 127 23.97 1.96 15.26
CA ILE A 127 23.28 1.33 16.38
C ILE A 127 24.25 0.43 17.15
N ARG A 128 25.01 -0.43 16.47
CA ARG A 128 26.01 -1.34 17.09
C ARG A 128 27.11 -0.62 17.85
N GLU A 129 27.56 0.53 17.36
CA GLU A 129 28.73 1.25 17.88
C GLU A 129 28.38 2.29 18.96
N ASN A 130 27.09 2.58 19.19
CA ASN A 130 26.67 3.60 20.14
C ASN A 130 25.83 3.04 21.30
N ALA A 131 26.30 3.22 22.53
CA ALA A 131 25.63 2.73 23.74
C ALA A 131 24.17 3.23 23.90
N THR A 132 23.89 4.51 23.60
CA THR A 132 22.52 5.06 23.70
C THR A 132 21.56 4.37 22.72
N LEU A 133 22.04 4.08 21.51
CA LEU A 133 21.23 3.39 20.49
C LEU A 133 21.11 1.88 20.77
N GLN A 134 22.13 1.24 21.35
CA GLN A 134 22.01 -0.12 21.90
C GLN A 134 20.95 -0.18 22.99
N SER A 135 20.95 0.74 23.96
CA SER A 135 19.89 0.78 24.97
C SER A 135 18.51 1.02 24.34
N ALA A 136 18.41 1.86 23.30
CA ALA A 136 17.13 2.04 22.57
C ALA A 136 16.65 0.73 21.92
N LYS A 137 17.57 -0.07 21.37
CA LYS A 137 17.29 -1.41 20.82
C LYS A 137 16.76 -2.35 21.91
N GLU A 138 17.42 -2.42 23.07
CA GLU A 138 17.03 -3.26 24.21
C GLU A 138 15.63 -2.88 24.73
N TYR A 139 15.32 -1.58 24.85
CA TYR A 139 13.98 -1.14 25.23
C TYR A 139 12.91 -1.56 24.23
N LEU A 140 13.20 -1.55 22.93
CA LEU A 140 12.26 -2.04 21.91
C LEU A 140 12.02 -3.55 22.03
N GLU A 141 13.06 -4.33 22.30
CA GLU A 141 12.95 -5.80 22.47
C GLU A 141 12.04 -6.20 23.64
N VAL A 142 11.92 -5.35 24.65
CA VAL A 142 10.99 -5.54 25.78
C VAL A 142 9.66 -4.77 25.64
N GLY A 143 9.41 -4.15 24.48
CA GLY A 143 8.16 -3.46 24.16
C GLY A 143 8.06 -2.01 24.63
N GLU A 144 9.11 -1.44 25.19
CA GLU A 144 9.18 -0.08 25.75
C GLU A 144 9.49 0.98 24.67
N MET A 145 8.61 1.07 23.67
CA MET A 145 8.79 1.94 22.50
C MET A 145 8.97 3.42 22.87
N ALA A 146 8.25 3.94 23.87
CA ALA A 146 8.34 5.35 24.26
C ALA A 146 9.75 5.70 24.78
N TYR A 147 10.35 4.84 25.60
CA TYR A 147 11.70 5.03 26.10
C TYR A 147 12.73 4.94 24.97
N ALA A 148 12.61 3.95 24.08
CA ALA A 148 13.48 3.84 22.92
C ALA A 148 13.46 5.10 22.03
N LEU A 149 12.28 5.62 21.72
CA LEU A 149 12.13 6.87 20.95
C LEU A 149 12.78 8.06 21.66
N SER A 150 12.66 8.14 22.98
CA SER A 150 13.30 9.20 23.78
C SER A 150 14.83 9.12 23.72
N LEU A 151 15.40 7.91 23.74
CA LEU A 151 16.85 7.70 23.63
C LEU A 151 17.37 8.05 22.24
N VAL A 152 16.63 7.71 21.18
CA VAL A 152 16.99 8.10 19.81
C VAL A 152 16.90 9.63 19.65
N GLN A 153 15.92 10.28 20.26
CA GLN A 153 15.83 11.74 20.28
C GLN A 153 16.98 12.38 21.07
N LYS A 154 17.39 11.79 22.20
CA LYS A 154 18.57 12.21 22.96
C LYS A 154 19.85 12.07 22.14
N TYR A 155 20.04 10.92 21.48
CA TYR A 155 21.16 10.68 20.57
C TYR A 155 21.19 11.74 19.46
N LYS A 156 20.04 12.06 18.86
CA LYS A 156 19.94 13.13 17.85
C LYS A 156 20.50 14.46 18.34
N VAL A 157 20.08 14.89 19.53
CA VAL A 157 20.54 16.15 20.12
C VAL A 157 22.03 16.12 20.45
N GLN A 158 22.52 15.01 21.03
CA GLN A 158 23.92 14.87 21.44
C GLN A 158 24.90 14.83 20.26
N GLN A 159 24.53 14.16 19.17
CA GLN A 159 25.38 14.02 17.98
C GLN A 159 25.13 15.11 16.93
N GLY A 160 24.15 16.00 17.15
CA GLY A 160 23.80 17.06 16.20
C GLY A 160 23.28 16.55 14.85
N ILE A 161 22.74 15.32 14.79
CA ILE A 161 22.28 14.73 13.53
C ILE A 161 20.93 15.29 13.08
N GLY A 162 20.66 15.19 11.77
CA GLY A 162 19.44 15.66 11.16
C GLY A 162 18.21 14.79 11.45
N GLU A 163 17.02 15.28 11.10
CA GLU A 163 15.77 14.54 11.25
C GLU A 163 15.71 13.29 10.35
N ASN A 164 16.25 13.37 9.13
CA ASN A 164 16.28 12.22 8.22
C ASN A 164 17.16 11.09 8.76
N GLU A 165 18.33 11.43 9.29
CA GLU A 165 19.23 10.43 9.89
C GLU A 165 18.61 9.79 11.14
N LYS A 166 17.86 10.56 11.93
CA LYS A 166 17.06 10.00 13.03
C LYS A 166 16.03 8.99 12.52
N GLU A 167 15.29 9.32 11.46
CA GLU A 167 14.31 8.39 10.86
C GLU A 167 14.99 7.15 10.25
N GLU A 168 16.18 7.28 9.68
CA GLU A 168 16.99 6.15 9.20
C GLU A 168 17.36 5.20 10.35
N ILE A 169 17.77 5.75 11.50
CA ILE A 169 18.04 4.99 12.72
C ILE A 169 16.78 4.29 13.24
N LEU A 170 15.63 4.98 13.26
CA LEU A 170 14.38 4.39 13.74
C LEU A 170 13.87 3.28 12.82
N ALA A 171 14.02 3.43 11.50
CA ALA A 171 13.69 2.37 10.55
C ALA A 171 14.58 1.13 10.78
N ALA A 172 15.89 1.34 10.96
CA ALA A 172 16.87 0.29 11.24
C ALA A 172 16.64 -0.42 12.58
N LEU A 173 16.33 0.32 13.64
CA LEU A 173 15.95 -0.26 14.94
C LEU A 173 14.72 -1.15 14.81
N GLY A 174 13.71 -0.71 14.05
CA GLY A 174 12.54 -1.53 13.75
C GLY A 174 12.88 -2.87 13.09
N GLU A 175 13.85 -2.88 12.18
CA GLU A 175 14.29 -4.11 11.50
C GLU A 175 15.00 -5.05 12.45
N GLN A 176 15.92 -4.53 13.28
CA GLN A 176 16.74 -5.33 14.18
C GLN A 176 15.96 -5.92 15.35
N THR A 177 14.83 -5.29 15.72
CA THR A 177 14.03 -5.66 16.89
C THR A 177 12.74 -6.37 16.53
N GLY A 178 12.45 -6.55 15.24
CA GLY A 178 11.18 -7.11 14.79
C GLY A 178 10.00 -6.22 15.16
N THR A 179 10.16 -4.89 15.04
CA THR A 179 9.10 -3.89 15.27
C THR A 179 8.68 -3.27 13.93
N PRO A 180 7.79 -3.91 13.14
CA PRO A 180 7.53 -3.51 11.75
C PRO A 180 6.93 -2.11 11.64
N TYR A 181 6.19 -1.67 12.65
CA TYR A 181 5.66 -0.31 12.71
C TYR A 181 6.74 0.76 12.49
N LEU A 182 7.87 0.67 13.20
CA LEU A 182 8.95 1.65 13.07
C LEU A 182 9.57 1.58 11.67
N THR A 183 9.88 0.36 11.20
CA THR A 183 10.45 0.15 9.86
C THR A 183 9.56 0.74 8.78
N VAL A 184 8.28 0.37 8.75
CA VAL A 184 7.36 0.82 7.69
C VAL A 184 7.13 2.31 7.78
N PHE A 185 6.83 2.84 8.97
CA PHE A 185 6.47 4.25 9.15
C PHE A 185 7.63 5.17 8.74
N TYR A 186 8.83 4.93 9.28
CA TYR A 186 9.97 5.81 9.02
C TYR A 186 10.57 5.61 7.63
N THR A 187 10.57 4.40 7.09
CA THR A 187 10.98 4.19 5.69
C THR A 187 10.04 4.93 4.73
N ARG A 188 8.72 4.85 4.93
CA ARG A 188 7.75 5.59 4.09
C ARG A 188 7.86 7.10 4.26
N SER A 189 8.13 7.58 5.47
CA SER A 189 8.40 9.01 5.73
C SER A 189 9.58 9.51 4.88
N LEU A 190 10.70 8.78 4.89
CA LEU A 190 11.88 9.09 4.10
C LEU A 190 11.61 9.01 2.59
N MET A 191 10.90 7.97 2.14
CA MET A 191 10.51 7.83 0.73
C MET A 191 9.67 9.01 0.24
N LYS A 192 8.72 9.49 1.05
CA LYS A 192 7.90 10.66 0.72
C LYS A 192 8.74 11.93 0.58
N LYS A 193 9.74 12.14 1.46
CA LYS A 193 10.67 13.28 1.38
C LYS A 193 11.52 13.24 0.11
N GLU A 194 11.89 12.03 -0.33
CA GLU A 194 12.66 11.77 -1.56
C GLU A 194 11.76 11.67 -2.82
N LYS A 195 10.43 11.84 -2.68
CA LYS A 195 9.43 11.72 -3.76
C LYS A 195 9.48 10.36 -4.49
N LEU A 196 9.80 9.30 -3.74
CA LEU A 196 9.80 7.93 -4.25
C LEU A 196 8.36 7.39 -4.30
N SER A 197 8.07 6.60 -5.35
CA SER A 197 6.81 5.85 -5.43
C SER A 197 6.88 4.59 -4.55
N ASP A 198 5.71 4.15 -4.06
CA ASP A 198 5.53 2.87 -3.35
C ASP A 198 5.42 1.67 -4.32
N ASP A 199 5.68 1.85 -5.62
CA ASP A 199 5.64 0.80 -6.64
C ASP A 199 6.73 -0.27 -6.41
N VAL A 200 6.33 -1.42 -5.89
CA VAL A 200 7.25 -2.49 -5.53
C VAL A 200 7.99 -3.10 -6.72
N ILE A 201 7.47 -2.97 -7.96
CA ILE A 201 8.15 -3.45 -9.16
C ILE A 201 9.41 -2.62 -9.42
N LEU A 202 9.33 -1.31 -9.16
CA LEU A 202 10.37 -0.31 -9.46
C LEU A 202 11.21 0.09 -8.24
N LEU A 203 11.09 -0.66 -7.14
CA LEU A 203 11.87 -0.46 -5.92
C LEU A 203 12.94 -1.56 -5.75
N PRO A 204 14.09 -1.25 -5.14
CA PRO A 204 15.03 -2.28 -4.70
C PRO A 204 14.33 -3.26 -3.76
N SER A 205 14.65 -4.55 -3.84
CA SER A 205 13.90 -5.60 -3.13
C SER A 205 13.89 -5.42 -1.61
N LYS A 206 15.02 -5.02 -1.03
CA LYS A 206 15.13 -4.76 0.41
C LYS A 206 14.30 -3.55 0.84
N LEU A 207 14.28 -2.48 0.04
CA LEU A 207 13.46 -1.30 0.33
C LEU A 207 11.96 -1.63 0.21
N ALA A 208 11.57 -2.43 -0.78
CA ALA A 208 10.20 -2.89 -0.94
C ALA A 208 9.75 -3.76 0.26
N ALA A 209 10.63 -4.65 0.74
CA ALA A 209 10.38 -5.48 1.93
C ALA A 209 10.15 -4.65 3.21
N ARG A 210 10.87 -3.53 3.36
CA ARG A 210 10.73 -2.61 4.51
C ARG A 210 9.35 -1.98 4.61
N ILE A 211 8.74 -1.62 3.48
CA ILE A 211 7.46 -0.90 3.45
C ILE A 211 6.24 -1.81 3.26
N TYR A 212 6.45 -3.10 2.98
CA TYR A 212 5.43 -4.14 2.87
C TYR A 212 5.89 -5.44 3.57
N PRO A 213 6.17 -5.41 4.89
CA PRO A 213 6.54 -6.60 5.62
C PRO A 213 5.34 -7.55 5.78
N ARG A 214 5.64 -8.79 6.19
CA ARG A 214 4.66 -9.84 6.52
C ARG A 214 4.87 -10.36 7.96
N PRO A 215 4.60 -9.55 9.00
CA PRO A 215 4.68 -10.02 10.38
C PRO A 215 3.60 -11.07 10.67
N HIS A 216 3.83 -11.93 11.66
CA HIS A 216 2.93 -13.03 12.01
C HIS A 216 2.59 -13.98 10.85
N ARG A 217 3.54 -14.23 9.93
CA ARG A 217 3.30 -15.00 8.69
C ARG A 217 2.61 -16.34 8.90
N GLY A 218 3.05 -17.14 9.86
CA GLY A 218 2.44 -18.44 10.16
C GLY A 218 0.99 -18.31 10.62
N LEU A 219 0.69 -17.34 11.48
CA LEU A 219 -0.66 -17.06 11.96
C LEU A 219 -1.55 -16.56 10.82
N VAL A 220 -1.12 -15.55 10.07
CA VAL A 220 -1.89 -15.00 8.95
C VAL A 220 -2.17 -16.09 7.91
N ALA A 221 -1.19 -16.93 7.57
CA ALA A 221 -1.38 -18.06 6.67
C ALA A 221 -2.42 -19.06 7.20
N SER A 222 -2.31 -19.48 8.47
CA SER A 222 -3.24 -20.41 9.09
C SER A 222 -4.68 -19.87 9.10
N VAL A 223 -4.87 -18.64 9.58
CA VAL A 223 -6.18 -17.96 9.61
C VAL A 223 -6.75 -17.85 8.20
N SER A 224 -5.92 -17.40 7.24
CA SER A 224 -6.33 -17.19 5.85
C SER A 224 -6.80 -18.48 5.19
N GLN A 225 -6.07 -19.57 5.40
CA GLN A 225 -6.43 -20.90 4.92
C GLN A 225 -7.75 -21.38 5.54
N ASN A 226 -7.91 -21.23 6.86
CA ASN A 226 -9.08 -21.70 7.59
C ASN A 226 -10.40 -21.03 7.14
N ILE A 227 -10.35 -19.76 6.74
CA ILE A 227 -11.55 -18.99 6.37
C ILE A 227 -11.68 -18.71 4.87
N GLY A 228 -10.70 -19.17 4.07
CA GLY A 228 -10.67 -18.99 2.63
C GLY A 228 -10.58 -17.52 2.21
N ILE A 229 -9.65 -16.76 2.79
CA ILE A 229 -9.28 -15.40 2.35
C ILE A 229 -7.83 -15.39 1.89
N GLU A 230 -7.49 -14.55 0.92
CA GLU A 230 -6.10 -14.38 0.51
C GLU A 230 -5.28 -13.63 1.57
N GLU A 231 -4.09 -14.14 1.90
CA GLU A 231 -3.17 -13.50 2.86
C GLU A 231 -2.86 -12.05 2.47
N ASP A 232 -2.68 -11.80 1.17
CA ASP A 232 -2.35 -10.48 0.62
C ASP A 232 -3.43 -9.44 0.94
N ILE A 233 -4.70 -9.85 1.04
CA ILE A 233 -5.83 -9.00 1.43
C ILE A 233 -5.75 -8.67 2.92
N VAL A 234 -5.42 -9.66 3.77
CA VAL A 234 -5.25 -9.45 5.22
C VAL A 234 -4.12 -8.46 5.50
N TYR A 235 -2.97 -8.65 4.86
CA TYR A 235 -1.83 -7.73 4.98
C TYR A 235 -2.15 -6.33 4.45
N ALA A 236 -2.90 -6.22 3.35
CA ALA A 236 -3.29 -4.92 2.79
C ALA A 236 -4.12 -4.08 3.76
N ILE A 237 -5.06 -4.72 4.47
CA ILE A 237 -5.87 -4.10 5.53
C ILE A 237 -5.00 -3.79 6.74
N MET A 238 -4.28 -4.77 7.29
CA MET A 238 -3.46 -4.61 8.49
C MET A 238 -2.45 -3.46 8.35
N ARG A 239 -1.82 -3.36 7.18
CA ARG A 239 -0.91 -2.25 6.84
C ARG A 239 -1.60 -0.90 6.91
N GLN A 240 -2.80 -0.79 6.34
CA GLN A 240 -3.54 0.45 6.28
C GLN A 240 -4.09 0.85 7.66
N GLU A 241 -4.48 -0.12 8.47
CA GLU A 241 -5.13 0.10 9.76
C GLU A 241 -4.14 0.50 10.86
N SER A 242 -3.04 -0.24 11.00
CA SER A 242 -2.15 -0.07 12.15
C SER A 242 -0.70 0.18 11.78
N PHE A 243 -0.34 0.08 10.50
CA PHE A 243 1.07 -0.07 10.09
C PHE A 243 1.76 -1.19 10.89
N PHE A 244 1.03 -2.26 11.22
CA PHE A 244 1.50 -3.39 12.04
C PHE A 244 1.83 -3.04 13.50
N LYS A 245 1.26 -1.97 14.03
CA LYS A 245 1.37 -1.64 15.46
C LYS A 245 0.34 -2.43 16.26
N GLU A 246 0.79 -3.44 17.00
CA GLU A 246 -0.07 -4.35 17.76
C GLU A 246 -0.96 -3.65 18.79
N ASN A 247 -0.40 -2.68 19.53
CA ASN A 247 -1.11 -1.90 20.54
C ASN A 247 -1.75 -0.61 19.99
N ALA A 248 -2.02 -0.54 18.68
CA ALA A 248 -2.63 0.64 18.06
C ALA A 248 -4.05 0.90 18.61
N THR A 249 -4.31 2.16 18.98
CA THR A 249 -5.65 2.65 19.33
C THR A 249 -5.95 3.90 18.51
N SER A 250 -7.05 3.90 17.75
CA SER A 250 -7.50 5.09 17.01
C SER A 250 -8.23 6.09 17.90
N ILE A 251 -8.45 7.30 17.39
CA ILE A 251 -9.28 8.33 18.05
C ILE A 251 -10.70 7.83 18.31
N SER A 252 -11.24 7.02 17.38
CA SER A 252 -12.55 6.38 17.50
C SER A 252 -12.52 5.11 18.36
N ASN A 253 -11.39 4.81 19.02
CA ASN A 253 -11.19 3.65 19.88
C ASN A 253 -11.30 2.30 19.13
N ALA A 254 -10.89 2.28 17.86
CA ALA A 254 -10.56 1.05 17.15
C ALA A 254 -9.22 0.49 17.69
N ARG A 255 -9.08 -0.83 17.82
CA ARG A 255 -7.96 -1.45 18.55
C ARG A 255 -7.28 -2.55 17.76
N GLY A 256 -5.97 -2.69 17.97
CA GLY A 256 -5.19 -3.82 17.46
C GLY A 256 -4.64 -3.65 16.05
N LEU A 257 -4.00 -4.71 15.57
CA LEU A 257 -3.44 -4.80 14.21
C LEU A 257 -4.47 -4.53 13.12
N MET A 258 -5.70 -4.98 13.33
CA MET A 258 -6.80 -4.90 12.37
C MET A 258 -7.81 -3.78 12.67
N GLN A 259 -7.53 -2.94 13.69
CA GLN A 259 -8.35 -1.81 14.12
C GLN A 259 -9.85 -2.14 14.20
N ILE A 260 -10.20 -3.13 15.01
CA ILE A 260 -11.59 -3.51 15.22
C ILE A 260 -12.25 -2.59 16.25
N MET A 261 -13.42 -2.07 15.91
CA MET A 261 -14.26 -1.29 16.81
C MET A 261 -14.87 -2.18 17.90
N GLY A 262 -14.99 -1.66 19.12
CA GLY A 262 -15.55 -2.40 20.27
C GLY A 262 -16.87 -3.13 20.00
N PRO A 263 -17.92 -2.47 19.44
CA PRO A 263 -19.18 -3.12 19.09
C PRO A 263 -19.03 -4.27 18.09
N THR A 264 -18.24 -4.06 17.02
CA THR A 264 -17.93 -5.10 16.02
C THR A 264 -17.20 -6.28 16.66
N GLY A 265 -16.23 -5.99 17.53
CA GLY A 265 -15.51 -7.02 18.29
C GLY A 265 -16.45 -7.88 19.14
N LYS A 266 -17.41 -7.27 19.85
CA LYS A 266 -18.40 -8.01 20.65
C LYS A 266 -19.27 -8.94 19.78
N GLU A 267 -19.69 -8.46 18.61
CA GLU A 267 -20.48 -9.27 17.68
C GLU A 267 -19.68 -10.47 17.16
N ILE A 268 -18.42 -10.26 16.80
CA ILE A 268 -17.54 -11.35 16.32
C ILE A 268 -17.24 -12.33 17.46
N ALA A 269 -16.91 -11.84 18.65
CA ALA A 269 -16.61 -12.67 19.82
C ALA A 269 -17.79 -13.58 20.18
N LYS A 270 -19.02 -13.05 20.14
CA LYS A 270 -20.23 -13.84 20.34
C LYS A 270 -20.37 -14.96 19.31
N ARG A 271 -20.06 -14.70 18.03
CA ARG A 271 -20.10 -15.73 16.98
C ARG A 271 -19.00 -16.79 17.13
N MET A 272 -17.89 -16.42 17.78
CA MET A 272 -16.77 -17.31 18.07
C MET A 272 -16.87 -18.02 19.43
N ASN A 273 -17.94 -17.76 20.20
CA ASN A 273 -18.09 -18.24 21.58
C ASN A 273 -16.89 -17.89 22.48
N LEU A 274 -16.38 -16.65 22.36
CA LEU A 274 -15.31 -16.13 23.20
C LEU A 274 -15.89 -15.32 24.37
N ASP A 275 -15.69 -15.82 25.59
CA ASP A 275 -16.13 -15.14 26.82
C ASP A 275 -15.22 -13.95 27.21
N SER A 276 -13.93 -14.05 26.87
CA SER A 276 -12.93 -13.00 27.10
C SER A 276 -11.98 -12.91 25.91
N TYR A 277 -11.64 -11.69 25.51
CA TYR A 277 -10.73 -11.43 24.40
C TYR A 277 -10.05 -10.06 24.54
N SER A 278 -8.85 -9.92 23.99
CA SER A 278 -8.15 -8.64 23.88
C SER A 278 -7.85 -8.36 22.41
N LEU A 279 -8.32 -7.22 21.90
CA LEU A 279 -7.99 -6.79 20.53
C LEU A 279 -6.53 -6.32 20.39
N PHE A 280 -5.77 -6.21 21.50
CA PHE A 280 -4.33 -5.93 21.45
C PHE A 280 -3.49 -7.21 21.37
N ASP A 281 -4.10 -8.36 21.63
CA ASP A 281 -3.45 -9.64 21.37
C ASP A 281 -3.40 -9.87 19.85
N PRO A 282 -2.21 -10.10 19.25
CA PRO A 282 -2.10 -10.25 17.80
C PRO A 282 -2.91 -11.41 17.22
N GLU A 283 -2.99 -12.54 17.94
CA GLU A 283 -3.74 -13.72 17.51
C GLU A 283 -5.24 -13.41 17.42
N VAL A 284 -5.81 -12.87 18.49
CA VAL A 284 -7.20 -12.44 18.54
C VAL A 284 -7.48 -11.33 17.52
N SER A 285 -6.61 -10.32 17.42
CA SER A 285 -6.82 -9.20 16.49
C SER A 285 -6.84 -9.66 15.04
N ILE A 286 -5.92 -10.55 14.65
CA ILE A 286 -5.80 -11.06 13.28
C ILE A 286 -7.00 -11.96 12.96
N GLU A 287 -7.31 -12.92 13.84
CA GLU A 287 -8.41 -13.87 13.64
C GLU A 287 -9.76 -13.15 13.51
N MET A 288 -10.09 -12.27 14.46
CA MET A 288 -11.36 -11.54 14.45
C MET A 288 -11.44 -10.59 13.25
N GLY A 289 -10.36 -9.87 12.95
CA GLY A 289 -10.32 -8.94 11.83
C GLY A 289 -10.41 -9.63 10.48
N ALA A 290 -9.70 -10.75 10.28
CA ALA A 290 -9.74 -11.52 9.06
C ALA A 290 -11.13 -12.15 8.82
N ARG A 291 -11.79 -12.66 9.87
CA ARG A 291 -13.18 -13.15 9.78
C ARG A 291 -14.16 -12.07 9.39
N PHE A 292 -14.06 -10.88 9.99
CA PHE A 292 -14.90 -9.76 9.63
C PHE A 292 -14.69 -9.32 8.18
N LEU A 293 -13.42 -9.22 7.76
CA LEU A 293 -13.04 -8.92 6.40
C LEU A 293 -13.59 -9.96 5.41
N ARG A 294 -13.45 -11.25 5.70
CA ARG A 294 -13.98 -12.35 4.89
C ARG A 294 -15.49 -12.24 4.70
N TYR A 295 -16.22 -11.95 5.77
CA TYR A 295 -17.66 -11.69 5.72
C TYR A 295 -18.00 -10.52 4.79
N LEU A 296 -17.25 -9.42 4.87
CA LEU A 296 -17.47 -8.24 4.02
C LEU A 296 -17.14 -8.53 2.55
N VAL A 297 -16.08 -9.27 2.27
CA VAL A 297 -15.72 -9.73 0.92
C VAL A 297 -16.83 -10.60 0.34
N ALA A 298 -17.31 -11.60 1.09
CA ALA A 298 -18.41 -12.47 0.67
C ALA A 298 -19.69 -11.67 0.36
N SER A 299 -20.04 -10.75 1.27
CA SER A 299 -21.27 -9.94 1.17
C SER A 299 -21.25 -8.91 0.04
N ASN A 300 -20.10 -8.71 -0.61
CA ASN A 300 -19.92 -7.75 -1.70
C ASN A 300 -19.43 -8.41 -2.99
N GLY A 301 -19.82 -9.67 -3.24
CA GLY A 301 -19.54 -10.36 -4.50
C GLY A 301 -18.06 -10.68 -4.71
N ASN A 302 -17.34 -10.96 -3.61
CA ASN A 302 -15.89 -11.19 -3.59
C ASN A 302 -15.05 -10.02 -4.16
N ASN A 303 -15.58 -8.80 -4.10
CA ASN A 303 -14.89 -7.61 -4.56
C ASN A 303 -14.25 -6.86 -3.36
N LEU A 304 -12.92 -6.82 -3.33
CA LEU A 304 -12.14 -6.16 -2.28
C LEU A 304 -12.43 -4.65 -2.20
N GLN A 305 -12.65 -3.98 -3.33
CA GLN A 305 -12.88 -2.54 -3.35
C GLN A 305 -14.17 -2.21 -2.59
N TRP A 306 -15.26 -2.91 -2.87
CA TRP A 306 -16.50 -2.77 -2.10
C TRP A 306 -16.35 -3.17 -0.63
N ALA A 307 -15.65 -4.28 -0.35
CA ALA A 307 -15.42 -4.75 1.01
C ALA A 307 -14.63 -3.73 1.84
N SER A 308 -13.61 -3.09 1.27
CA SER A 308 -12.79 -2.08 1.94
C SER A 308 -13.59 -0.82 2.31
N ILE A 309 -14.51 -0.37 1.44
CA ILE A 309 -15.43 0.73 1.75
C ILE A 309 -16.36 0.34 2.91
N ALA A 310 -16.84 -0.91 2.94
CA ALA A 310 -17.66 -1.40 4.06
C ALA A 310 -16.86 -1.60 5.35
N TYR A 311 -15.57 -1.96 5.27
CA TYR A 311 -14.71 -2.17 6.42
C TYR A 311 -14.49 -0.85 7.16
N ASN A 312 -14.07 0.19 6.44
CA ASN A 312 -13.83 1.51 7.01
C ASN A 312 -15.14 2.30 7.25
N GLY A 313 -16.03 2.33 6.27
CA GLY A 313 -17.26 3.13 6.32
C GLY A 313 -18.45 2.45 7.01
N GLY A 314 -18.38 1.15 7.27
CA GLY A 314 -19.46 0.33 7.80
C GLY A 314 -20.38 -0.25 6.70
N PRO A 315 -20.84 -1.52 6.82
CA PRO A 315 -21.64 -2.18 5.79
C PRO A 315 -23.03 -1.55 5.59
N GLY A 316 -23.62 -1.00 6.66
CA GLY A 316 -24.90 -0.28 6.56
C GLY A 316 -24.80 1.01 5.74
N ASN A 317 -23.73 1.77 5.94
CA ASN A 317 -23.46 2.98 5.18
C ASN A 317 -23.16 2.65 3.72
N LEU A 318 -22.39 1.61 3.44
CA LEU A 318 -22.15 1.16 2.06
C LEU A 318 -23.47 0.88 1.33
N ARG A 319 -24.42 0.17 1.96
CA ARG A 319 -25.74 -0.10 1.34
C ARG A 319 -26.50 1.19 1.04
N LYS A 320 -26.46 2.17 1.95
CA LYS A 320 -27.07 3.49 1.75
C LYS A 320 -26.41 4.24 0.59
N TRP A 321 -25.08 4.27 0.55
CA TRP A 321 -24.33 4.95 -0.51
C TRP A 321 -24.55 4.32 -1.87
N LYS A 322 -24.52 2.97 -1.97
CA LYS A 322 -24.84 2.25 -3.22
C LYS A 322 -26.22 2.66 -3.74
N ARG A 323 -27.25 2.65 -2.89
CA ARG A 323 -28.62 3.04 -3.28
C ARG A 323 -28.68 4.48 -3.82
N ASN A 324 -27.98 5.40 -3.18
CA ASN A 324 -28.09 6.82 -3.49
C ASN A 324 -27.18 7.28 -4.63
N HIS A 325 -26.01 6.67 -4.81
CA HIS A 325 -24.93 7.18 -5.67
C HIS A 325 -24.42 6.19 -6.72
N TYR A 326 -24.64 4.87 -6.57
CA TYR A 326 -24.14 3.92 -7.57
C TYR A 326 -25.05 3.90 -8.79
N ARG A 327 -24.47 4.04 -9.98
CA ARG A 327 -25.16 4.08 -11.29
C ARG A 327 -24.54 3.13 -12.30
N GLY A 328 -24.03 1.98 -11.84
CA GLY A 328 -23.38 0.97 -12.68
C GLY A 328 -21.87 1.16 -12.84
N ASP A 329 -21.34 2.34 -12.53
CA ASP A 329 -19.91 2.64 -12.63
C ASP A 329 -19.26 2.78 -11.24
N PHE A 330 -18.34 1.88 -10.91
CA PHE A 330 -17.68 1.86 -9.61
C PHE A 330 -16.75 3.05 -9.40
N ASN A 331 -15.98 3.42 -10.43
CA ASN A 331 -15.02 4.50 -10.31
C ASN A 331 -15.72 5.86 -10.26
N HIS A 332 -16.84 6.03 -10.99
CA HIS A 332 -17.70 7.20 -10.83
C HIS A 332 -18.32 7.26 -9.42
N PHE A 333 -18.82 6.12 -8.91
CA PHE A 333 -19.32 6.03 -7.54
C PHE A 333 -18.29 6.44 -6.50
N LEU A 334 -17.02 6.04 -6.65
CA LEU A 334 -15.96 6.50 -5.75
C LEU A 334 -15.85 8.03 -5.74
N GLU A 335 -16.07 8.72 -6.86
CA GLU A 335 -16.05 10.19 -6.89
C GLU A 335 -17.29 10.84 -6.28
N GLU A 336 -18.45 10.18 -6.40
CA GLU A 336 -19.70 10.63 -5.79
C GLU A 336 -19.79 10.32 -4.29
N LEU A 337 -19.04 9.33 -3.79
CA LEU A 337 -19.11 8.88 -2.40
C LEU A 337 -18.86 10.04 -1.43
N PRO A 338 -19.84 10.53 -0.66
CA PRO A 338 -19.74 11.82 0.02
C PRO A 338 -18.73 11.86 1.18
N VAL A 339 -18.21 10.70 1.60
CA VAL A 339 -17.26 10.57 2.70
C VAL A 339 -15.87 10.29 2.13
N LYS A 340 -14.93 11.20 2.41
CA LYS A 340 -13.56 11.14 1.89
C LYS A 340 -12.77 9.94 2.40
N GLU A 341 -12.92 9.59 3.68
CA GLU A 341 -12.10 8.55 4.29
C GLU A 341 -12.32 7.16 3.66
N PRO A 342 -13.55 6.61 3.55
CA PRO A 342 -13.75 5.32 2.88
C PRO A 342 -13.36 5.33 1.40
N ARG A 343 -13.49 6.49 0.74
CA ARG A 343 -13.08 6.68 -0.66
C ARG A 343 -11.57 6.50 -0.83
N ASP A 344 -10.80 7.20 -0.03
CA ASP A 344 -9.33 7.14 -0.07
C ASP A 344 -8.84 5.78 0.44
N TYR A 345 -9.46 5.26 1.49
CA TYR A 345 -9.17 3.94 2.06
C TYR A 345 -9.28 2.83 1.01
N CYS A 346 -10.35 2.82 0.21
CA CYS A 346 -10.53 1.84 -0.86
C CYS A 346 -9.37 1.82 -1.86
N ARG A 347 -8.93 2.99 -2.30
CA ARG A 347 -7.83 3.13 -3.26
C ARG A 347 -6.53 2.64 -2.64
N ILE A 348 -6.25 3.05 -1.40
CA ILE A 348 -5.01 2.69 -0.72
C ILE A 348 -4.94 1.19 -0.42
N VAL A 349 -6.00 0.57 0.09
CA VAL A 349 -6.05 -0.87 0.36
C VAL A 349 -5.90 -1.68 -0.93
N SER A 350 -6.55 -1.25 -2.01
CA SER A 350 -6.38 -1.90 -3.31
C SER A 350 -4.94 -1.81 -3.81
N SER A 351 -4.31 -0.63 -3.71
CA SER A 351 -2.87 -0.48 -4.01
C SER A 351 -1.98 -1.35 -3.12
N ASN A 352 -2.27 -1.42 -1.81
CA ASN A 352 -1.52 -2.28 -0.90
C ASN A 352 -1.63 -3.75 -1.30
N TYR A 353 -2.84 -4.22 -1.60
CA TYR A 353 -3.10 -5.58 -2.04
C TYR A 353 -2.31 -5.92 -3.31
N TYR A 354 -2.35 -5.04 -4.32
CA TYR A 354 -1.59 -5.22 -5.55
C TYR A 354 -0.09 -5.28 -5.30
N ASN A 355 0.43 -4.45 -4.40
CA ASN A 355 1.85 -4.46 -4.03
C ASN A 355 2.24 -5.73 -3.27
N TYR A 356 1.39 -6.26 -2.38
CA TYR A 356 1.65 -7.55 -1.73
C TYR A 356 1.69 -8.72 -2.71
N GLN A 357 0.76 -8.74 -3.68
CA GLN A 357 0.79 -9.72 -4.77
C GLN A 357 2.08 -9.61 -5.61
N ASN A 358 2.43 -8.38 -6.00
CA ASN A 358 3.60 -8.13 -6.84
C ASN A 358 4.90 -8.47 -6.11
N LEU A 359 5.04 -8.17 -4.82
CA LEU A 359 6.22 -8.58 -4.04
C LEU A 359 6.47 -10.09 -4.09
N ARG A 360 5.41 -10.87 -3.88
CA ARG A 360 5.48 -12.33 -3.90
C ARG A 360 5.90 -12.85 -5.28
N ARG A 361 5.36 -12.27 -6.36
CA ARG A 361 5.57 -12.75 -7.74
C ARG A 361 6.84 -12.25 -8.40
N TYR A 362 7.27 -11.02 -8.10
CA TYR A 362 8.43 -10.40 -8.75
C TYR A 362 9.72 -10.56 -7.95
N LYS A 363 9.62 -10.65 -6.62
CA LYS A 363 10.78 -10.61 -5.72
C LYS A 363 10.89 -11.83 -4.81
N ASN A 364 9.94 -12.75 -4.87
CA ASN A 364 9.87 -13.96 -4.02
C ASN A 364 9.88 -13.63 -2.51
N LEU A 365 9.25 -12.51 -2.11
CA LEU A 365 9.20 -12.00 -0.74
C LEU A 365 7.83 -12.20 -0.07
#